data_AF-A0A963BR52-F1
#
_entry.id   AF-A0A963BR52-F1
#
_cell.length_a   1.000
_cell.length_b   1.000
_cell.length_c   1.000
_cell.angle_alpha   90.00
_cell.angle_beta   90.00
_cell.angle_gamma   90.00
#
_symmetry.space_group_name_H-M   'P 1'
#
loop_
_entity.id
_entity.type
_entity.pdbx_description
1 polymer ?
#
loop_
_entity_poly.entity_id
_entity_poly.type
_entity_poly.pdbx_seq_one_letter_code
_entity_poly.pdbx_strand_id
1 'polypeptide(L)'
;MKVFRFLLVVTLALLAFDTRADERILDYQSDIRVETDGAMLVTETITVQAEGSQIKRGIYRDFPTTYRTQLGHHYVVDFDFLGVERDGQTEDWHSEGRSNGIRIYVGNKDRYVDRGEHRYVLRYRTSRQLGFFEDHDELYWNVTG
;
A
#
# COMPACT_ATOMS: atom_id res chain seq x y z
N MET A 1 -4.47 -44.64 -34.31
CA MET A 1 -4.77 -43.20 -34.42
C MET A 1 -5.58 -42.62 -33.24
N LYS A 2 -6.65 -43.27 -32.76
CA LYS A 2 -7.45 -42.76 -31.61
C LYS A 2 -6.67 -42.66 -30.29
N VAL A 3 -5.84 -43.67 -29.97
CA VAL A 3 -5.00 -43.69 -28.74
C VAL A 3 -3.92 -42.61 -28.76
N PHE A 4 -3.32 -42.34 -29.92
CA PHE A 4 -2.30 -41.30 -30.08
C PHE A 4 -2.87 -39.89 -29.93
N ARG A 5 -4.09 -39.65 -30.45
CA ARG A 5 -4.84 -38.40 -30.21
C ARG A 5 -5.21 -38.22 -28.73
N PHE A 6 -5.55 -39.30 -28.03
CA PHE A 6 -5.89 -39.25 -26.62
C PHE A 6 -4.67 -38.92 -25.74
N LEU A 7 -3.52 -39.55 -26.02
CA LEU A 7 -2.25 -39.24 -25.35
C LEU A 7 -1.81 -37.79 -25.59
N LEU A 8 -1.93 -37.28 -26.82
CA LEU A 8 -1.61 -35.89 -27.15
C LEU A 8 -2.45 -34.87 -26.36
N VAL A 9 -3.75 -35.12 -26.23
CA VAL A 9 -4.67 -34.24 -25.46
C VAL A 9 -4.35 -34.26 -23.96
N VAL A 10 -4.03 -35.43 -23.39
CA VAL A 10 -3.61 -35.54 -21.99
C VAL A 10 -2.28 -34.81 -21.75
N THR A 11 -1.36 -34.85 -22.71
CA THR A 11 -0.05 -34.17 -22.60
C THR A 11 -0.20 -32.65 -22.71
N LEU A 12 -1.08 -32.15 -23.58
CA LEU A 12 -1.40 -30.72 -23.67
C LEU A 12 -2.13 -30.19 -22.42
N ALA A 13 -3.00 -30.99 -21.79
CA ALA A 13 -3.66 -30.62 -20.54
C ALA A 13 -2.68 -30.56 -19.35
N LEU A 14 -1.62 -31.37 -19.36
CA LEU A 14 -0.56 -31.35 -18.34
C LEU A 14 0.47 -30.22 -18.53
N LEU A 15 0.47 -29.54 -19.69
CA LEU A 15 1.34 -28.40 -19.99
C LEU A 15 0.67 -27.04 -19.73
N ALA A 16 -0.56 -27.03 -19.18
CA ALA A 16 -1.19 -25.81 -18.68
C ALA A 16 -0.51 -25.36 -17.37
N PHE A 17 0.71 -24.86 -17.47
CA PHE A 17 1.36 -24.16 -16.38
C PHE A 17 0.58 -22.86 -16.10
N ASP A 18 0.17 -22.66 -14.84
CA ASP A 18 -0.40 -21.40 -14.35
C ASP A 18 0.72 -20.34 -14.45
N THR A 19 0.79 -19.62 -15.57
CA THR A 19 1.72 -18.51 -15.75
C THR A 19 1.26 -17.38 -14.87
N ARG A 20 1.69 -17.39 -13.60
CA ARG A 20 1.51 -16.24 -12.72
C ARG A 20 2.41 -15.13 -13.22
N ALA A 21 1.85 -13.95 -13.44
CA ALA A 21 2.67 -12.79 -13.74
C ALA A 21 3.48 -12.40 -12.49
N ASP A 22 4.36 -11.43 -12.66
CA ASP A 22 5.13 -10.87 -11.54
C ASP A 22 4.21 -10.01 -10.66
N GLU A 23 4.00 -10.42 -9.39
CA GLU A 23 3.20 -9.64 -8.44
C GLU A 23 4.06 -8.52 -7.85
N ARG A 24 3.75 -7.27 -8.18
CA ARG A 24 4.59 -6.12 -7.84
C ARG A 24 3.83 -4.81 -7.79
N ILE A 25 4.45 -3.79 -7.21
CA ILE A 25 4.04 -2.40 -7.37
C ILE A 25 4.51 -1.92 -8.75
N LEU A 26 3.59 -1.39 -9.54
CA LEU A 26 3.85 -0.84 -10.88
C LEU A 26 4.15 0.65 -10.83
N ASP A 27 3.44 1.37 -9.96
CA ASP A 27 3.60 2.82 -9.79
C ASP A 27 3.25 3.24 -8.36
N TYR A 28 3.96 4.24 -7.85
CA TYR A 28 3.73 4.80 -6.52
C TYR A 28 3.88 6.33 -6.57
N GLN A 29 2.77 7.03 -6.35
CA GLN A 29 2.73 8.49 -6.32
C GLN A 29 2.28 8.95 -4.94
N SER A 30 2.91 10.00 -4.43
CA SER A 30 2.55 10.62 -3.17
C SER A 30 2.39 12.12 -3.36
N ASP A 31 1.14 12.57 -3.32
CA ASP A 31 0.79 13.98 -3.34
C ASP A 31 0.69 14.47 -1.89
N ILE A 32 1.60 15.37 -1.53
CA ILE A 32 1.72 15.91 -0.18
C ILE A 32 1.35 17.39 -0.22
N ARG A 33 0.28 17.75 0.50
CA ARG A 33 -0.08 19.14 0.77
C ARG A 33 0.26 19.48 2.21
N VAL A 34 1.12 20.47 2.39
CA VAL A 34 1.41 21.07 3.69
C VAL A 34 0.38 22.17 3.93
N GLU A 35 -0.38 22.03 5.02
CA GLU A 35 -1.41 22.98 5.46
C GLU A 35 -0.78 24.12 6.28
N THR A 36 -1.52 25.22 6.45
CA THR A 36 -1.04 26.41 7.17
C THR A 36 -0.77 26.16 8.65
N ASP A 37 -1.38 25.13 9.25
CA ASP A 37 -1.13 24.71 10.63
C ASP A 37 0.04 23.72 10.76
N GLY A 38 0.76 23.46 9.67
CA GLY A 38 1.89 22.53 9.61
C GLY A 38 1.48 21.06 9.55
N ALA A 39 0.19 20.75 9.48
CA ALA A 39 -0.25 19.40 9.17
C ALA A 39 -0.04 19.07 7.69
N MET A 40 0.02 17.79 7.37
CA MET A 40 0.11 17.27 6.02
C MET A 40 -1.14 16.48 5.68
N LEU A 41 -1.75 16.81 4.55
CA LEU A 41 -2.70 15.95 3.86
C LEU A 41 -1.94 15.19 2.78
N VAL A 42 -1.93 13.87 2.88
CA VAL A 42 -1.22 13.00 1.95
C VAL A 42 -2.22 12.15 1.19
N THR A 43 -2.07 12.12 -0.13
CA THR A 43 -2.76 11.17 -1.01
C THR A 43 -1.72 10.27 -1.65
N GLU A 44 -1.74 8.98 -1.33
CA GLU A 44 -0.89 7.96 -1.97
C GLU A 44 -1.70 7.24 -3.03
N THR A 45 -1.25 7.29 -4.29
CA THR A 45 -1.78 6.48 -5.39
C THR A 45 -0.82 5.34 -5.66
N ILE A 46 -1.28 4.11 -5.48
CA ILE A 46 -0.46 2.91 -5.61
C ILE A 46 -1.10 1.99 -6.63
N THR A 47 -0.39 1.76 -7.74
CA THR A 47 -0.82 0.81 -8.77
C THR A 47 -0.05 -0.48 -8.61
N VAL A 48 -0.75 -1.61 -8.52
CA VAL A 48 -0.16 -2.93 -8.30
C VAL A 48 -0.63 -3.93 -9.35
N GLN A 49 0.23 -4.89 -9.68
CA GLN A 49 -0.16 -6.13 -10.35
C GLN A 49 -0.44 -7.17 -9.26
N ALA A 50 -1.69 -7.61 -9.11
CA ALA A 50 -2.10 -8.65 -8.17
C ALA A 50 -2.19 -10.02 -8.88
N GLU A 51 -1.58 -11.05 -8.28
CA GLU A 51 -1.56 -12.41 -8.84
C GLU A 51 -2.13 -13.43 -7.84
N GLY A 52 -2.58 -12.96 -6.68
CA GLY A 52 -3.08 -13.78 -5.59
C GLY A 52 -1.98 -14.48 -4.80
N SER A 53 -0.74 -13.95 -4.84
CA SER A 53 0.41 -14.49 -4.12
C SER A 53 0.53 -13.88 -2.72
N GLN A 54 0.90 -12.61 -2.63
CA GLN A 54 0.89 -11.76 -1.43
C GLN A 54 -0.36 -10.88 -1.40
N ILE A 55 -0.76 -10.34 -2.57
CA ILE A 55 -1.94 -9.50 -2.73
C ILE A 55 -3.18 -10.39 -2.92
N LYS A 56 -3.59 -11.07 -1.84
CA LYS A 56 -4.77 -11.96 -1.86
C LYS A 56 -6.07 -11.23 -1.56
N ARG A 57 -6.02 -10.33 -0.58
CA ARG A 57 -7.20 -9.70 0.03
C ARG A 57 -7.13 -8.18 0.05
N GLY A 58 -6.06 -7.63 -0.52
CA GLY A 58 -5.72 -6.24 -0.37
C GLY A 58 -4.23 -6.03 -0.17
N ILE A 59 -3.88 -4.78 0.15
CA ILE A 59 -2.54 -4.34 0.50
C ILE A 59 -2.52 -3.85 1.95
N TYR A 60 -1.33 -3.57 2.47
CA TYR A 60 -1.21 -2.86 3.73
C TYR A 60 -0.20 -1.73 3.62
N ARG A 61 -0.35 -0.73 4.48
CA ARG A 61 0.56 0.40 4.64
C ARG A 61 0.99 0.47 6.09
N ASP A 62 2.28 0.31 6.33
CA ASP A 62 2.87 0.67 7.62
C ASP A 62 3.15 2.16 7.65
N PHE A 63 2.77 2.81 8.73
CA PHE A 63 3.06 4.21 8.97
C PHE A 63 3.78 4.34 10.32
N PRO A 64 5.09 4.66 10.33
CA PRO A 64 5.79 4.95 11.56
C PRO A 64 5.18 6.17 12.25
N THR A 65 4.88 6.06 13.53
CA THR A 65 4.41 7.21 14.31
C THR A 65 5.43 7.68 15.34
N THR A 66 6.48 6.90 15.60
CA THR A 66 7.49 7.23 16.60
C THR A 66 8.82 7.55 15.92
N TYR A 67 9.35 8.74 16.21
CA TYR A 67 10.58 9.26 15.62
C TYR A 67 11.55 9.71 16.71
N ARG A 68 12.79 10.02 16.31
CA ARG A 68 13.83 10.55 17.19
C ARG A 68 14.26 11.93 16.72
N THR A 69 14.41 12.84 17.67
CA THR A 69 15.08 14.12 17.47
C THR A 69 16.59 13.92 17.32
N GLN A 70 17.30 14.95 16.87
CA GLN A 70 18.77 14.93 16.76
C GLN A 70 19.47 14.69 18.11
N LEU A 71 18.84 15.09 19.22
CA LEU A 71 19.31 14.84 20.60
C LEU A 71 18.92 13.44 21.13
N GLY A 72 18.26 12.61 20.31
CA GLY A 72 17.88 11.24 20.65
C GLY A 72 16.56 11.09 21.40
N HIS A 73 15.86 12.18 21.73
CA HIS A 73 14.54 12.11 22.36
C HIS A 73 13.48 11.60 21.38
N HIS A 74 12.57 10.77 21.88
CA HIS A 74 11.45 10.26 21.10
C HIS A 74 10.30 11.27 21.05
N TYR A 75 9.65 11.37 19.90
CA TYR A 75 8.38 12.08 19.76
C TYR A 75 7.43 11.25 18.89
N VAL A 76 6.13 11.51 19.04
CA VAL A 76 5.07 10.80 18.33
C VAL A 76 4.34 11.78 17.41
N VAL A 77 4.17 11.42 16.15
CA VAL A 77 3.36 12.18 15.18
C VAL A 77 1.90 11.75 15.26
N ASP A 78 0.97 12.67 14.97
CA ASP A 78 -0.43 12.28 14.81
C ASP A 78 -0.61 11.61 13.45
N PHE A 79 -1.52 10.63 13.37
CA PHE A 79 -1.89 9.98 12.12
C PHE A 79 -3.39 9.68 12.13
N ASP A 80 -4.09 10.20 11.14
CA ASP A 80 -5.53 10.03 10.94
C ASP A 80 -5.80 9.51 9.53
N PHE A 81 -6.32 8.29 9.42
CA PHE A 81 -6.60 7.66 8.14
C PHE A 81 -7.99 8.08 7.67
N LEU A 82 -8.05 8.84 6.58
CA LEU A 82 -9.28 9.45 6.08
C LEU A 82 -10.08 8.49 5.20
N GLY A 83 -9.42 7.51 4.59
CA GLY A 83 -10.07 6.46 3.83
C GLY A 83 -9.27 5.99 2.63
N VAL A 84 -9.88 5.07 1.87
CA VAL A 84 -9.25 4.43 0.73
C VAL A 84 -10.25 4.06 -0.35
N GLU A 85 -9.80 4.18 -1.59
CA GLU A 85 -10.48 3.65 -2.77
C GLU A 85 -9.63 2.57 -3.44
N ARG A 86 -10.26 1.56 -4.01
CA ARG A 86 -9.67 0.64 -5.00
C ARG A 86 -10.47 0.75 -6.29
N ASP A 87 -9.77 1.03 -7.39
CA ASP A 87 -10.35 1.17 -8.72
C ASP A 87 -11.50 2.19 -8.78
N GLY A 88 -11.37 3.28 -8.00
CA GLY A 88 -12.34 4.36 -7.91
C GLY A 88 -13.59 4.06 -7.08
N GLN A 89 -13.63 2.92 -6.37
CA GLN A 89 -14.69 2.57 -5.42
C GLN A 89 -14.14 2.58 -4.00
N THR A 90 -14.93 3.02 -3.02
CA THR A 90 -14.55 2.90 -1.61
C THR A 90 -14.21 1.46 -1.27
N GLU A 91 -13.09 1.27 -0.56
CA GLU A 91 -12.60 -0.05 -0.16
C GLU A 91 -12.62 -0.20 1.36
N ASP A 92 -12.82 -1.43 1.83
CA ASP A 92 -12.82 -1.73 3.26
C ASP A 92 -11.41 -1.53 3.82
N TRP A 93 -11.31 -1.12 5.09
CA TRP A 93 -10.01 -1.02 5.75
C TRP A 93 -10.14 -1.21 7.25
N HIS A 94 -9.02 -1.55 7.89
CA HIS A 94 -8.88 -1.50 9.34
C HIS A 94 -7.43 -1.22 9.72
N SER A 95 -7.21 -0.82 10.96
CA SER A 95 -5.89 -0.49 11.48
C SER A 95 -5.49 -1.38 12.65
N GLU A 96 -4.21 -1.71 12.75
CA GLU A 96 -3.61 -2.39 13.89
C GLU A 96 -2.39 -1.62 14.41
N GLY A 97 -2.25 -1.50 15.73
CA GLY A 97 -1.03 -0.95 16.34
C GLY A 97 0.18 -1.85 16.10
N ARG A 98 1.34 -1.23 15.90
CA ARG A 98 2.67 -1.85 15.76
C ARG A 98 3.66 -1.22 16.73
N SER A 99 4.80 -1.86 16.94
CA SER A 99 5.83 -1.36 17.86
C SER A 99 6.36 0.03 17.50
N ASN A 100 6.36 0.40 16.21
CA ASN A 100 6.81 1.70 15.72
C ASN A 100 5.69 2.56 15.09
N GLY A 101 4.42 2.20 15.30
CA GLY A 101 3.32 3.00 14.74
C GLY A 101 2.08 2.20 14.45
N ILE A 102 1.56 2.33 13.24
CA ILE A 102 0.27 1.74 12.85
C ILE A 102 0.39 1.06 11.49
N ARG A 103 -0.30 -0.08 11.34
CA ARG A 103 -0.51 -0.72 10.04
C ARG A 103 -1.95 -0.51 9.63
N ILE A 104 -2.14 -0.03 8.41
CA ILE A 104 -3.44 0.06 7.76
C ILE A 104 -3.55 -1.09 6.78
N TYR A 105 -4.53 -1.96 6.95
CA TYR A 105 -4.90 -2.95 5.96
C TYR A 105 -6.00 -2.39 5.09
N VAL A 106 -5.80 -2.43 3.78
CA VAL A 106 -6.73 -1.98 2.77
C VAL A 106 -7.24 -3.20 2.05
N GLY A 107 -8.51 -3.53 2.27
CA GLY A 107 -9.20 -4.69 1.74
C GLY A 107 -10.01 -5.42 2.80
N ASN A 108 -10.57 -6.57 2.41
CA ASN A 108 -11.53 -7.31 3.23
C ASN A 108 -11.08 -8.76 3.41
N LYS A 109 -11.03 -9.23 4.66
CA LYS A 109 -10.59 -10.60 5.01
C LYS A 109 -11.45 -11.72 4.37
N ASP A 110 -12.68 -11.42 3.98
CA ASP A 110 -13.64 -12.37 3.42
C ASP A 110 -13.76 -12.24 1.89
N ARG A 111 -13.08 -11.26 1.27
CA ARG A 111 -13.06 -11.03 -0.19
C ARG A 111 -11.64 -11.26 -0.75
N TYR A 112 -11.57 -11.83 -1.95
CA TYR A 112 -10.30 -11.88 -2.70
C TYR A 112 -10.22 -10.67 -3.63
N VAL A 113 -9.02 -10.16 -3.84
CA VAL A 113 -8.73 -9.23 -4.94
C VAL A 113 -8.56 -10.07 -6.20
N ASP A 114 -9.17 -9.61 -7.30
CA ASP A 114 -9.04 -10.27 -8.58
C ASP A 114 -7.59 -10.24 -9.07
N ARG A 115 -7.22 -11.14 -9.98
CA ARG A 115 -5.91 -11.06 -10.62
C ARG A 115 -5.93 -9.93 -11.65
N GLY A 116 -4.84 -9.16 -11.72
CA GLY A 116 -4.71 -8.03 -12.64
C GLY A 116 -4.19 -6.76 -11.99
N GLU A 117 -4.24 -5.67 -12.75
CA GLU A 117 -3.88 -4.36 -12.27
C GLU A 117 -4.98 -3.77 -11.37
N HIS A 118 -4.57 -3.24 -10.22
CA HIS A 118 -5.45 -2.53 -9.30
C HIS A 118 -4.81 -1.22 -8.85
N ARG A 119 -5.62 -0.17 -8.77
CA ARG A 119 -5.19 1.16 -8.33
C ARG A 119 -5.82 1.52 -6.99
N TYR A 120 -4.99 1.66 -5.98
CA TYR A 120 -5.37 2.08 -4.64
C TYR A 120 -5.09 3.57 -4.44
N VAL A 121 -6.03 4.28 -3.81
CA VAL A 121 -5.86 5.70 -3.44
C VAL A 121 -6.12 5.84 -1.95
N LEU A 122 -5.04 5.99 -1.18
CA LEU A 122 -5.08 6.14 0.28
C LEU A 122 -5.01 7.62 0.62
N ARG A 123 -5.83 8.07 1.57
CA ARG A 123 -5.81 9.46 2.07
C ARG A 123 -5.65 9.47 3.57
N TYR A 124 -4.71 10.27 4.07
CA TYR A 124 -4.50 10.44 5.50
C TYR A 124 -4.00 11.83 5.84
N ARG A 125 -4.21 12.21 7.10
CA ARG A 125 -3.69 13.44 7.69
C ARG A 125 -2.67 13.09 8.76
N THR A 126 -1.55 13.82 8.77
CA THR A 126 -0.54 13.68 9.82
C THR A 126 -0.04 15.05 10.26
N SER A 127 0.43 15.18 11.49
CA SER A 127 0.95 16.42 12.06
C SER A 127 2.31 16.19 12.70
N ARG A 128 3.01 17.28 13.05
CA ARG A 128 4.34 17.22 13.69
C ARG A 128 5.41 16.55 12.81
N GLN A 129 5.25 16.63 11.49
CA GLN A 129 6.20 16.09 10.50
C GLN A 129 7.24 17.13 10.04
N LEU A 130 6.95 18.41 10.25
CA LEU A 130 7.85 19.50 9.87
C LEU A 130 8.83 19.79 10.99
N GLY A 131 10.10 19.95 10.63
CA GLY A 131 11.10 20.61 11.45
C GLY A 131 11.02 22.12 11.23
N PHE A 132 11.04 22.89 12.32
CA PHE A 132 11.11 24.35 12.28
C PHE A 132 12.49 24.78 12.79
N PHE A 133 13.29 25.43 11.95
CA PHE A 133 14.63 25.92 12.26
C PHE A 133 14.68 27.46 12.16
N GLU A 134 15.80 28.06 12.52
CA GLU A 134 15.93 29.53 12.57
C GLU A 134 15.78 30.19 11.19
N ASP A 135 16.27 29.54 10.14
CA ASP A 135 16.37 30.08 8.77
C ASP A 135 15.48 29.36 7.75
N HIS A 136 14.89 28.21 8.10
CA HIS A 136 14.04 27.44 7.20
C HIS A 136 13.11 26.47 7.96
N ASP A 137 12.12 25.97 7.23
CA ASP A 137 11.34 24.80 7.61
C ASP A 137 11.83 23.60 6.80
N GLU A 138 11.81 22.41 7.40
CA GLU A 138 12.25 21.17 6.77
C GLU A 138 11.11 20.13 6.76
N LEU A 139 10.92 19.49 5.61
CA LEU A 139 10.15 18.26 5.49
C LEU A 139 11.05 17.12 5.02
N TYR A 140 11.30 16.16 5.90
CA TYR A 140 11.89 14.88 5.53
C TYR A 140 10.78 13.82 5.42
N TRP A 141 10.60 13.24 4.24
CA TRP A 141 9.52 12.29 3.99
C TRP A 141 9.98 11.06 3.21
N ASN A 142 9.89 9.88 3.83
CA ASN A 142 10.08 8.62 3.10
C ASN A 142 8.76 8.20 2.45
N VAL A 143 8.68 8.43 1.14
CA VAL A 143 7.49 8.16 0.33
C VAL A 143 7.09 6.68 0.35
N THR A 144 8.05 5.74 0.27
CA THR A 144 7.74 4.31 0.10
C THR A 144 7.89 3.47 1.37
N GLY A 145 8.41 4.05 2.45
CA GLY A 145 8.74 3.33 3.69
C GLY A 145 10.21 2.98 3.79
#